data_AF-A0A6C0JNT3-F1
#
_entry.id   AF-A0A6C0JNT3-F1
#
_cell.length_a   1.000
_cell.length_b   1.000
_cell.length_c   1.000
_cell.angle_alpha   90.00
_cell.angle_beta   90.00
_cell.angle_gamma   90.00
#
_symmetry.space_group_name_H-M   'P 1'
#
loop_
_entity.id
_entity.type
_entity.pdbx_description
1 polymer ?
#
loop_
_entity_poly.entity_id
_entity_poly.type
_entity_poly.pdbx_seq_one_letter_code
_entity_poly.pdbx_strand_id
1 'polypeptide(L)'
;MVYQCEECKFSTKIKSHYARHLLTAKHITNLEVAKLNQKLAKVSQKVEKSSQKEAVHFMCEYCDQSYKYKSSLAKHIKYSCTKSKDEDLKELVRLLNNQLQTQSTQLQTQAKQIDKLMGKLEINGSFNTINTNIQNNNIQLLAYKDTDVSHLTKKDYESCIKKVNYCVLKLIEKIHFNTEKPENMNIYISNMKDKYLMVYDGFNWNLANKRDEIDKLYEEKEVMLEEWLDTSSTEIKDKFIKYLNNKEDDDTLNMIKDDLRLMMYNKKQNDRYEIKL
;
A
#
# COMPACT_ATOMS: atom_id res chain seq x y z
N MET A 1 5.35 -44.94 -93.72
CA MET A 1 4.85 -44.49 -92.41
C MET A 1 4.31 -43.07 -92.54
N VAL A 2 3.11 -42.80 -92.05
CA VAL A 2 2.56 -41.44 -91.95
C VAL A 2 2.81 -40.95 -90.52
N TYR A 3 3.44 -39.79 -90.38
CA TYR A 3 3.64 -39.11 -89.10
C TYR A 3 2.47 -38.16 -88.87
N GLN A 4 1.71 -38.36 -87.79
CA GLN A 4 0.55 -37.54 -87.42
C GLN A 4 0.80 -36.86 -86.06
N CYS A 5 0.31 -35.63 -85.92
CA CYS A 5 0.37 -34.85 -84.69
C CYS A 5 -1.02 -34.74 -84.08
N GLU A 6 -1.20 -35.29 -82.88
CA GLU A 6 -2.50 -35.38 -82.19
C GLU A 6 -3.01 -33.99 -81.76
N GLU A 7 -2.10 -33.09 -81.40
CA GLU A 7 -2.42 -31.74 -80.90
C GLU A 7 -2.76 -30.74 -82.01
N CYS A 8 -2.38 -31.02 -83.26
CA CYS A 8 -2.47 -30.05 -84.37
C CYS A 8 -3.12 -30.61 -85.65
N LYS A 9 -3.57 -31.87 -85.64
CA LYS A 9 -4.13 -32.61 -86.81
C LYS A 9 -3.25 -32.56 -88.07
N PHE A 10 -1.95 -32.31 -87.92
CA PHE A 10 -0.99 -32.27 -89.02
C PHE A 10 -0.54 -33.69 -89.38
N SER A 11 -0.45 -34.01 -90.67
CA SER A 11 0.05 -35.32 -91.12
C SER A 11 1.01 -35.20 -92.29
N THR A 12 2.04 -36.03 -92.31
CA THR A 12 3.02 -36.08 -93.41
C THR A 12 3.63 -37.47 -93.56
N LYS A 13 4.06 -37.83 -94.76
CA LYS A 13 4.80 -39.09 -95.01
C LYS A 13 6.31 -38.95 -94.79
N ILE A 14 6.79 -37.71 -94.56
CA ILE A 14 8.23 -37.38 -94.52
C ILE A 14 8.66 -36.99 -93.09
N LYS A 15 9.66 -37.69 -92.55
CA LYS A 15 10.14 -37.52 -91.17
C LYS A 15 10.71 -36.12 -90.89
N SER A 16 11.48 -35.55 -91.82
CA SER A 16 12.08 -34.22 -91.65
C SER A 16 11.04 -33.10 -91.59
N HIS A 17 9.94 -33.23 -92.36
CA HIS A 17 8.83 -32.28 -92.32
C HIS A 17 8.08 -32.35 -90.99
N TYR A 18 7.93 -33.56 -90.43
CA TYR A 18 7.34 -33.75 -89.11
C TYR A 18 8.22 -33.16 -88.01
N ALA A 19 9.54 -33.39 -88.05
CA ALA A 19 10.47 -32.80 -87.08
C ALA A 19 10.44 -31.27 -87.11
N ARG A 20 10.39 -30.66 -88.32
CA ARG A 20 10.25 -29.20 -88.46
C ARG A 20 8.88 -28.71 -87.98
N HIS A 21 7.81 -29.47 -88.18
CA HIS A 21 6.48 -29.14 -87.67
C HIS A 21 6.48 -28.98 -86.14
N LEU A 22 7.15 -29.88 -85.41
CA LEU A 22 7.25 -29.83 -83.94
C LEU A 22 7.95 -28.55 -83.42
N LEU A 23 8.78 -27.92 -84.24
CA LEU A 23 9.50 -26.69 -83.90
C LEU A 23 8.77 -25.42 -84.34
N THR A 24 7.64 -25.53 -85.04
CA THR A 24 6.89 -24.35 -85.48
C THR A 24 6.16 -23.69 -84.31
N ALA A 25 6.12 -22.35 -84.32
CA ALA A 25 5.41 -21.57 -83.30
C ALA A 25 3.95 -22.03 -83.13
N LYS A 26 3.28 -22.40 -84.23
CA LYS A 26 1.90 -22.91 -84.21
C LYS A 26 1.74 -24.23 -83.43
N HIS A 27 2.74 -25.12 -83.49
CA HIS A 27 2.69 -26.37 -82.72
C HIS A 27 2.94 -26.09 -81.24
N ILE A 28 3.94 -25.25 -80.92
CA ILE A 28 4.31 -24.90 -79.55
C ILE A 28 3.13 -24.22 -78.83
N THR A 29 2.47 -23.25 -79.47
CA THR A 29 1.30 -22.57 -78.87
C THR A 29 0.13 -23.51 -78.64
N ASN A 30 -0.18 -24.41 -79.58
CA ASN A 30 -1.22 -25.41 -79.40
C ASN A 30 -0.89 -26.39 -78.26
N LEU A 31 0.39 -26.78 -78.12
CA LEU A 31 0.86 -27.63 -77.02
C LEU A 31 0.76 -26.93 -75.66
N GLU A 32 1.02 -25.62 -75.59
CA GLU A 32 0.84 -24.81 -74.39
C GLU A 32 -0.63 -24.67 -74.00
N VAL A 33 -1.52 -24.43 -74.97
CA VAL A 33 -2.98 -24.39 -74.76
C VAL A 33 -3.49 -25.75 -74.27
N ALA A 34 -3.01 -26.86 -74.82
CA ALA A 34 -3.37 -28.21 -74.36
C ALA A 34 -2.93 -28.44 -72.90
N LYS A 35 -1.73 -27.98 -72.51
CA LYS A 35 -1.24 -28.03 -71.12
C LYS A 35 -2.05 -27.15 -70.17
N LEU A 36 -2.50 -25.97 -70.61
CA LEU A 36 -3.38 -25.09 -69.84
C LEU A 36 -4.76 -25.72 -69.62
N ASN A 37 -5.33 -26.35 -70.65
CA ASN A 37 -6.59 -27.08 -70.55
C ASN A 37 -6.50 -28.30 -69.62
N GLN A 38 -5.37 -29.03 -69.62
CA GLN A 38 -5.12 -30.09 -68.63
C GLN A 38 -5.00 -29.55 -67.20
N LYS A 39 -4.44 -28.35 -66.99
CA LYS A 39 -4.42 -27.68 -65.68
C LYS A 39 -5.82 -27.26 -65.25
N LEU A 40 -6.65 -26.74 -66.15
CA LEU A 40 -8.05 -26.35 -65.87
C LEU A 40 -8.94 -27.56 -65.56
N ALA A 41 -8.75 -28.70 -66.23
CA ALA A 41 -9.45 -29.95 -65.93
C ALA A 41 -9.16 -30.48 -64.50
N LYS A 42 -7.93 -30.27 -64.00
CA LYS A 42 -7.54 -30.57 -62.60
C LYS A 42 -8.15 -29.60 -61.57
N VAL A 43 -8.53 -28.39 -61.99
CA VAL A 43 -9.24 -27.41 -61.14
C VAL A 43 -10.74 -27.72 -61.08
N SER A 44 -11.37 -28.12 -62.20
CA SER A 44 -12.79 -28.54 -62.19
C SER A 44 -13.05 -29.80 -61.36
N GLN A 45 -12.11 -30.76 -61.32
CA GLN A 45 -12.20 -31.92 -60.41
C GLN A 45 -12.07 -31.58 -58.91
N LYS A 46 -11.67 -30.34 -58.57
CA LYS A 46 -11.60 -29.84 -57.20
C LYS A 46 -12.87 -29.09 -56.75
N VAL A 47 -13.78 -28.77 -57.68
CA VAL A 47 -15.03 -28.04 -57.40
C VAL A 47 -16.24 -28.97 -57.29
N GLU A 48 -16.24 -30.14 -57.93
CA GLU A 48 -17.35 -31.10 -57.84
C GLU A 48 -17.27 -32.09 -56.64
N LYS A 49 -16.18 -32.06 -55.85
CA LYS A 49 -16.05 -32.85 -54.61
C LYS A 49 -16.37 -32.06 -53.32
N SER A 50 -17.19 -31.01 -53.42
CA SER A 50 -17.64 -30.20 -52.28
C SER A 50 -19.11 -30.44 -51.87
N SER A 51 -19.85 -31.32 -52.56
CA SER A 51 -21.31 -31.45 -52.34
C SER A 51 -21.75 -32.70 -51.59
N GLN A 52 -20.82 -33.51 -51.04
CA GLN A 52 -21.13 -34.65 -50.18
C GLN A 52 -20.09 -34.86 -49.07
N LYS A 53 -19.77 -33.81 -48.30
CA LYS A 53 -19.18 -34.00 -46.97
C LYS A 53 -20.28 -33.75 -45.95
N GLU A 54 -20.54 -34.75 -45.12
CA GLU A 54 -21.38 -34.64 -43.93
C GLU A 54 -21.08 -33.31 -43.24
N ALA A 55 -22.12 -32.54 -42.96
CA ALA A 55 -21.97 -31.27 -42.27
C ALA A 55 -21.21 -31.56 -40.95
N VAL A 56 -19.96 -31.09 -40.86
CA VAL A 56 -19.18 -31.19 -39.63
C VAL A 56 -19.87 -30.28 -38.63
N HIS A 57 -20.72 -30.88 -37.82
CA HIS A 57 -21.37 -30.18 -36.73
C HIS A 57 -20.35 -30.02 -35.61
N PHE A 58 -20.13 -28.77 -35.20
CA PHE A 58 -19.29 -28.43 -34.06
C PHE A 58 -20.15 -28.57 -32.79
N MET A 59 -19.87 -29.60 -32.00
CA MET A 59 -20.60 -29.86 -30.75
C MET A 59 -20.03 -29.08 -29.57
N CYS A 60 -20.91 -28.62 -28.70
CA CYS A 60 -20.53 -28.00 -27.44
C CYS A 60 -20.20 -29.07 -26.40
N GLU A 61 -18.97 -29.05 -25.89
CA GLU A 61 -18.47 -29.99 -24.88
C GLU A 61 -19.24 -29.93 -23.56
N TYR A 62 -19.94 -28.83 -23.29
CA TYR A 62 -20.65 -28.60 -22.04
C TYR A 62 -22.13 -28.97 -22.07
N CYS A 63 -22.79 -28.95 -23.24
CA CYS A 63 -24.24 -29.18 -23.31
C CYS A 63 -24.73 -29.96 -24.54
N ASP A 64 -23.82 -30.60 -25.28
CA ASP A 64 -24.07 -31.49 -26.42
C ASP A 64 -24.86 -30.85 -27.59
N GLN A 65 -25.03 -29.53 -27.58
CA GLN A 65 -25.66 -28.79 -28.67
C GLN A 65 -24.72 -28.72 -29.87
N SER A 66 -25.27 -28.95 -31.07
CA SER A 66 -24.51 -29.05 -32.30
C SER A 66 -24.73 -27.83 -33.20
N TYR A 67 -23.64 -27.29 -33.77
CA TYR A 67 -23.66 -26.06 -34.54
C TYR A 67 -23.02 -26.24 -35.91
N LYS A 68 -23.60 -25.60 -36.93
CA LYS A 68 -23.10 -25.65 -38.31
C LYS A 68 -21.73 -24.97 -38.49
N TYR A 69 -21.41 -23.99 -37.64
CA TYR A 69 -20.18 -23.20 -37.75
C TYR A 69 -19.48 -23.05 -36.40
N LYS A 70 -18.14 -23.06 -36.41
CA LYS A 70 -17.29 -22.84 -35.21
C LYS A 70 -17.57 -21.50 -34.52
N SER A 71 -17.89 -20.46 -35.29
CA SER A 71 -18.26 -19.13 -34.76
C SER A 71 -19.58 -19.16 -33.97
N SER A 72 -20.55 -19.96 -34.41
CA SER A 72 -21.82 -20.15 -33.70
C SER A 72 -21.61 -20.91 -32.38
N LEU A 73 -20.78 -21.96 -32.40
CA LEU A 73 -20.38 -22.67 -31.17
C LEU A 73 -19.68 -21.73 -30.18
N ALA A 74 -18.73 -20.91 -30.64
CA ALA A 74 -18.01 -19.98 -29.78
C ALA A 74 -18.93 -18.92 -29.14
N LYS A 75 -19.90 -18.40 -29.90
CA LYS A 75 -20.92 -17.48 -29.36
C LYS A 75 -21.82 -18.18 -28.34
N HIS A 76 -22.22 -19.42 -28.61
CA HIS A 76 -23.01 -20.21 -27.68
C HIS A 76 -22.28 -20.43 -26.35
N ILE A 77 -21.03 -20.92 -26.38
CA ILE A 77 -20.21 -21.13 -25.17
C ILE A 77 -20.12 -19.83 -24.36
N LYS A 78 -19.83 -18.70 -25.04
CA LYS A 78 -19.60 -17.42 -24.37
C LYS A 78 -20.85 -16.78 -23.77
N TYR A 79 -22.00 -16.87 -24.44
CA TYR A 79 -23.17 -16.05 -24.09
C TYR A 79 -24.40 -16.85 -23.65
N SER A 80 -24.55 -18.10 -24.10
CA SER A 80 -25.83 -18.83 -24.01
C SER A 80 -25.72 -20.23 -23.39
N CYS A 81 -24.51 -20.77 -23.19
CA CYS A 81 -24.33 -22.09 -22.59
C CYS A 81 -24.41 -22.00 -21.07
N THR A 82 -25.50 -22.49 -20.48
CA THR A 82 -25.70 -22.52 -19.02
C THR A 82 -24.70 -23.42 -18.33
N LYS A 83 -24.40 -24.60 -18.90
CA LYS A 83 -23.49 -25.59 -18.32
C LYS A 83 -22.01 -25.17 -18.34
N SER A 84 -21.59 -24.37 -19.32
CA SER A 84 -20.24 -23.77 -19.35
C SER A 84 -20.02 -22.81 -18.18
N LYS A 85 -21.04 -22.02 -17.82
CA LYS A 85 -20.96 -21.07 -16.69
C LYS A 85 -20.91 -21.78 -15.33
N ASP A 86 -21.58 -22.93 -15.21
CA ASP A 86 -21.55 -23.74 -13.99
C ASP A 86 -20.17 -24.38 -13.77
N GLU A 87 -19.50 -24.86 -14.82
CA GLU A 87 -18.13 -25.39 -14.70
C GLU A 87 -17.11 -24.28 -14.39
N ASP A 88 -17.21 -23.10 -15.02
CA ASP A 88 -16.37 -21.95 -14.69
C ASP A 88 -16.56 -21.51 -13.22
N LEU A 89 -17.80 -21.54 -12.72
CA LEU A 89 -18.12 -21.22 -11.33
C LEU A 89 -17.60 -22.28 -10.35
N LYS A 90 -17.72 -23.57 -10.69
CA LYS A 90 -17.13 -24.66 -9.88
C LYS A 90 -15.61 -24.57 -9.83
N GLU A 91 -14.97 -24.24 -10.95
CA GLU A 91 -13.53 -24.06 -10.99
C GLU A 91 -13.09 -22.85 -10.16
N LEU A 92 -13.83 -21.74 -10.23
CA LEU A 92 -13.60 -20.58 -9.37
C LEU A 92 -13.74 -20.91 -7.88
N VAL A 93 -14.78 -21.65 -7.49
CA VAL A 93 -14.98 -22.10 -6.11
C VAL A 93 -13.84 -23.03 -5.66
N ARG A 94 -13.36 -23.92 -6.54
CA ARG A 94 -12.21 -24.78 -6.24
C ARG A 94 -10.93 -23.98 -6.04
N LEU A 95 -10.67 -22.98 -6.89
CA LEU A 95 -9.52 -22.08 -6.77
C LEU A 95 -9.59 -21.24 -5.48
N LEU A 96 -10.78 -20.74 -5.14
CA LEU A 96 -10.99 -19.97 -3.91
C LEU A 96 -10.77 -20.82 -2.66
N ASN A 97 -11.26 -22.06 -2.64
CA ASN A 97 -11.02 -23.00 -1.54
C ASN A 97 -9.53 -23.35 -1.40
N ASN A 98 -8.82 -23.55 -2.51
CA ASN A 98 -7.37 -23.75 -2.48
C ASN A 98 -6.64 -22.51 -1.93
N GLN A 99 -7.07 -21.29 -2.30
CA GLN A 99 -6.49 -20.06 -1.77
C GLN A 99 -6.77 -19.86 -0.27
N LEU A 100 -7.96 -20.23 0.20
CA LEU A 100 -8.29 -20.21 1.63
C LEU A 100 -7.44 -21.23 2.41
N GLN A 101 -7.15 -22.38 1.81
CA GLN A 101 -6.28 -23.40 2.41
C GLN A 101 -4.81 -22.96 2.45
N THR A 102 -4.31 -22.29 1.41
CA THR A 102 -2.94 -21.73 1.43
C THR A 102 -2.83 -20.58 2.44
N GLN A 103 -3.84 -19.73 2.55
CA GLN A 103 -3.87 -18.68 3.57
C GLN A 103 -3.93 -19.25 5.00
N SER A 104 -4.75 -20.27 5.24
CA SER A 104 -4.86 -20.87 6.59
C SER A 104 -3.58 -21.58 7.02
N THR A 105 -2.92 -22.27 6.10
CA THR A 105 -1.60 -22.88 6.36
C THR A 105 -0.52 -21.81 6.59
N GLN A 106 -0.52 -20.73 5.80
CA GLN A 106 0.40 -19.61 6.02
C GLN A 106 0.18 -18.96 7.39
N LEU A 107 -1.06 -18.71 7.79
CA LEU A 107 -1.39 -18.18 9.13
C LEU A 107 -0.93 -19.12 10.25
N GLN A 108 -1.11 -20.43 10.11
CA GLN A 108 -0.60 -21.41 11.09
C GLN A 108 0.93 -21.41 11.17
N THR A 109 1.63 -21.29 10.03
CA THR A 109 3.11 -21.21 10.04
C THR A 109 3.60 -19.92 10.68
N GLN A 110 2.93 -18.80 10.42
CA GLN A 110 3.23 -17.50 11.04
C GLN A 110 2.96 -17.55 12.55
N ALA A 111 1.85 -18.12 13.00
CA ALA A 111 1.55 -18.30 14.43
C ALA A 111 2.63 -19.13 15.14
N LYS A 112 3.07 -20.26 14.55
CA LYS A 112 4.17 -21.07 15.09
C LYS A 112 5.51 -20.33 15.14
N GLN A 113 5.78 -19.45 14.17
CA GLN A 113 6.98 -18.60 14.19
C GLN A 113 6.92 -17.54 15.28
N ILE A 114 5.73 -16.94 15.51
CA ILE A 114 5.48 -16.00 16.60
C ILE A 114 5.67 -16.70 17.95
N ASP A 115 5.12 -17.89 18.16
CA ASP A 115 5.31 -18.65 19.41
C ASP A 115 6.79 -18.99 19.65
N LYS A 116 7.52 -19.35 18.59
CA LYS A 116 8.96 -19.64 18.68
C LYS A 116 9.80 -18.39 18.95
N LEU A 117 9.36 -17.21 18.51
CA LEU A 117 9.98 -15.92 18.82
C LEU A 117 9.64 -15.48 20.25
N MET A 118 8.39 -15.65 20.70
CA MET A 118 7.99 -15.40 22.09
C MET A 118 8.76 -16.27 23.07
N GLY A 119 8.86 -17.58 22.82
CA GLY A 119 9.66 -18.47 23.66
C GLY A 119 11.16 -18.14 23.67
N LYS A 120 11.69 -17.46 22.63
CA LYS A 120 13.07 -16.94 22.63
C LYS A 120 13.21 -15.63 23.41
N LEU A 121 12.17 -14.78 23.44
CA LEU A 121 12.15 -13.55 24.24
C LEU A 121 12.05 -13.87 25.74
N GLU A 122 11.36 -14.95 26.12
CA GLU A 122 11.30 -15.43 27.50
C GLU A 122 12.64 -15.98 28.03
N ILE A 123 13.60 -16.33 27.15
CA ILE A 123 14.88 -16.96 27.53
C ILE A 123 16.01 -15.94 27.81
N ASN A 124 15.77 -14.63 27.70
CA ASN A 124 16.74 -13.60 28.15
C ASN A 124 16.62 -13.26 29.66
N GLY A 125 16.03 -14.16 30.45
CA GLY A 125 15.97 -14.08 31.92
C GLY A 125 17.09 -14.84 32.65
N SER A 126 18.24 -15.11 32.02
CA SER A 126 19.43 -15.66 32.68
C SER A 126 20.59 -14.68 32.69
N PHE A 127 20.40 -13.56 33.39
CA PHE A 127 21.48 -12.89 34.10
C PHE A 127 21.17 -12.96 35.59
N ASN A 128 21.80 -13.92 36.27
CA ASN A 128 21.93 -13.90 37.72
C ASN A 128 22.86 -12.75 38.10
N THR A 129 22.33 -11.56 38.37
CA THR A 129 22.99 -10.57 39.24
C THR A 129 21.95 -9.63 39.85
N ILE A 130 21.67 -9.88 41.14
CA ILE A 130 21.11 -8.97 42.16
C ILE A 130 19.60 -8.62 42.02
N ASN A 131 18.85 -9.15 42.99
CA ASN A 131 17.52 -8.72 43.38
C ASN A 131 17.48 -7.20 43.64
N THR A 132 16.89 -6.44 42.74
CA THR A 132 16.20 -5.19 43.09
C THR A 132 14.80 -5.27 42.50
N ASN A 133 13.79 -5.16 43.36
CA ASN A 133 12.38 -4.96 43.00
C ASN A 133 12.27 -3.75 42.04
N ILE A 134 12.36 -3.98 40.74
CA ILE A 134 11.91 -3.01 39.74
C ILE A 134 10.44 -3.36 39.50
N GLN A 135 9.58 -2.65 40.21
CA GLN A 135 8.17 -2.55 39.83
C GLN A 135 8.14 -1.88 38.45
N ASN A 136 8.07 -2.69 37.38
CA ASN A 136 7.76 -2.20 36.05
C ASN A 136 6.29 -1.76 36.04
N ASN A 137 6.01 -0.56 36.56
CA ASN A 137 4.75 0.12 36.31
C ASN A 137 4.71 0.44 34.81
N ASN A 138 3.88 -0.28 34.06
CA ASN A 138 3.62 -0.01 32.65
C ASN A 138 2.82 1.30 32.54
N ILE A 139 3.51 2.44 32.57
CA ILE A 139 2.90 3.77 32.49
C ILE A 139 2.43 3.99 31.06
N GLN A 140 1.10 4.03 30.88
CA GLN A 140 0.49 4.39 29.60
C GLN A 140 0.43 5.91 29.46
N LEU A 141 1.19 6.46 28.50
CA LEU A 141 1.17 7.88 28.18
C LEU A 141 -0.16 8.30 27.54
N LEU A 142 -0.65 9.49 27.89
CA LEU A 142 -1.76 10.15 27.22
C LEU A 142 -1.26 10.90 25.98
N ALA A 143 -2.08 10.95 24.94
CA ALA A 143 -1.81 11.79 23.79
C ALA A 143 -1.66 13.27 24.23
N TYR A 144 -0.76 14.02 23.59
CA TYR A 144 -0.54 15.43 23.92
C TYR A 144 -1.82 16.27 23.86
N LYS A 145 -2.71 15.95 22.92
CA LYS A 145 -4.02 16.62 22.78
C LYS A 145 -5.01 16.26 23.89
N ASP A 146 -4.84 15.10 24.50
CA ASP A 146 -5.71 14.56 25.53
C ASP A 146 -5.03 14.63 26.92
N THR A 147 -4.09 15.57 27.08
CA THR A 147 -3.36 15.76 28.34
C THR A 147 -4.33 16.04 29.47
N ASP A 148 -4.23 15.28 30.56
CA ASP A 148 -5.08 15.46 31.72
C ASP A 148 -4.65 16.71 32.52
N VAL A 149 -5.57 17.63 32.72
CA VAL A 149 -5.38 18.83 33.54
C VAL A 149 -6.28 18.85 34.79
N SER A 150 -7.05 17.79 35.00
CA SER A 150 -8.04 17.71 36.08
C SER A 150 -7.43 17.65 37.48
N HIS A 151 -6.17 17.24 37.58
CA HIS A 151 -5.43 17.20 38.85
C HIS A 151 -5.08 18.59 39.40
N LEU A 152 -5.19 19.64 38.58
CA LEU A 152 -4.81 20.99 38.98
C LEU A 152 -5.83 21.58 39.95
N THR A 153 -5.36 21.97 41.14
CA THR A 153 -6.18 22.63 42.14
C THR A 153 -6.08 24.15 42.04
N LYS A 154 -7.05 24.87 42.62
CA LYS A 154 -7.00 26.34 42.74
C LYS A 154 -5.67 26.83 43.34
N LYS A 155 -5.14 26.10 44.34
CA LYS A 155 -3.85 26.43 44.97
C LYS A 155 -2.67 26.32 44.01
N ASP A 156 -2.73 25.39 43.05
CA ASP A 156 -1.68 25.23 42.04
C ASP A 156 -1.62 26.44 41.12
N TYR A 157 -2.77 26.88 40.59
CA TYR A 157 -2.87 28.10 39.78
C TYR A 157 -2.39 29.34 40.55
N GLU A 158 -2.83 29.51 41.80
CA GLU A 158 -2.34 30.58 42.66
C GLU A 158 -0.82 30.55 42.83
N SER A 159 -0.25 29.35 43.01
CA SER A 159 1.20 29.19 43.20
C SER A 159 1.98 29.57 41.94
N CYS A 160 1.45 29.26 40.76
CA CYS A 160 2.03 29.61 39.47
C CYS A 160 1.97 31.13 39.26
N ILE A 161 0.81 31.77 39.44
CA ILE A 161 0.65 33.21 39.19
C ILE A 161 1.46 34.04 40.19
N LYS A 162 1.66 33.56 41.43
CA LYS A 162 2.57 34.19 42.41
C LYS A 162 4.02 34.31 41.91
N LYS A 163 4.43 33.52 40.91
CA LYS A 163 5.75 33.60 40.27
C LYS A 163 5.85 34.63 39.15
N VAL A 164 4.78 35.38 38.87
CA VAL A 164 4.73 36.50 37.91
C VAL A 164 5.25 36.03 36.53
N ASN A 165 6.47 36.39 36.14
CA ASN A 165 7.03 36.09 34.82
C ASN A 165 7.11 34.58 34.52
N TYR A 166 7.31 33.75 35.54
CA TYR A 166 7.43 32.29 35.38
C TYR A 166 6.10 31.54 35.54
N CYS A 167 4.95 32.23 35.53
CA CYS A 167 3.66 31.61 35.79
C CYS A 167 3.32 30.49 34.79
N VAL A 168 3.49 30.75 33.50
CA VAL A 168 3.23 29.78 32.43
C VAL A 168 4.25 28.64 32.48
N LEU A 169 5.54 28.94 32.68
CA LEU A 169 6.59 27.91 32.82
C LEU A 169 6.24 26.92 33.95
N LYS A 170 5.83 27.44 35.11
CA LYS A 170 5.46 26.61 36.26
C LYS A 170 4.20 25.79 36.04
N LEU A 171 3.25 26.32 35.28
CA LEU A 171 2.06 25.57 34.89
C LEU A 171 2.42 24.42 33.96
N ILE A 172 3.23 24.66 32.92
CA ILE A 172 3.73 23.62 32.01
C ILE A 172 4.49 22.55 32.80
N GLU A 173 5.32 22.95 33.75
CA GLU A 173 6.05 22.03 34.64
C GLU A 173 5.10 21.10 35.42
N LYS A 174 3.99 21.63 35.96
CA LYS A 174 3.01 20.85 36.73
C LYS A 174 2.10 19.96 35.87
N ILE A 175 1.95 20.27 34.59
CA ILE A 175 1.10 19.50 33.67
C ILE A 175 1.93 18.40 33.01
N HIS A 176 2.97 18.77 32.25
CA HIS A 176 3.71 17.86 31.38
C HIS A 176 4.96 17.25 32.03
N PHE A 177 5.46 17.82 33.13
CA PHE A 177 6.72 17.39 33.77
C PHE A 177 6.54 17.10 35.26
N ASN A 178 5.38 16.54 35.62
CA ASN A 178 5.04 16.14 36.98
C ASN A 178 5.30 14.64 37.20
N THR A 179 6.19 14.31 38.14
CA THR A 179 6.54 12.93 38.51
C THR A 179 5.39 12.14 39.09
N GLU A 180 4.39 12.79 39.69
CA GLU A 180 3.19 12.13 40.22
C GLU A 180 2.17 11.79 39.11
N LYS A 181 2.33 12.40 37.95
CA LYS A 181 1.46 12.28 36.78
C LYS A 181 2.27 11.95 35.53
N PRO A 182 3.00 10.82 35.53
CA PRO A 182 3.88 10.46 34.42
C PRO A 182 3.11 10.20 33.11
N GLU A 183 1.81 9.93 33.17
CA GLU A 183 0.93 9.79 32.00
C GLU A 183 0.89 11.06 31.12
N ASN A 184 1.13 12.24 31.70
CA ASN A 184 1.16 13.52 30.99
C ASN A 184 2.56 13.90 30.46
N MET A 185 3.59 13.07 30.66
CA MET A 185 4.94 13.30 30.14
C MET A 185 5.03 12.96 28.65
N ASN A 186 4.18 13.61 27.86
CA ASN A 186 3.89 13.33 26.46
C ASN A 186 4.57 14.32 25.49
N ILE A 187 5.47 15.16 25.99
CA ILE A 187 6.28 16.09 25.20
C ILE A 187 7.68 16.24 25.82
N TYR A 188 8.75 16.20 25.02
CA TYR A 188 10.12 16.46 25.50
C TYR A 188 11.08 16.87 24.39
N ILE A 189 12.24 17.43 24.77
CA ILE A 189 13.33 17.73 23.84
C ILE A 189 14.38 16.62 23.90
N SER A 190 14.57 15.91 22.78
CA SER A 190 15.56 14.82 22.68
C SER A 190 16.99 15.35 22.63
N ASN A 191 17.22 16.44 21.88
CA ASN A 191 18.50 17.08 21.65
C ASN A 191 18.36 18.61 21.61
N MET A 192 19.22 19.30 22.36
CA MET A 192 19.24 20.77 22.43
C MET A 192 19.57 21.42 21.07
N LYS A 193 20.47 20.82 20.27
CA LYS A 193 20.89 21.37 18.97
C LYS A 193 19.90 21.13 17.84
N ASP A 194 19.01 20.16 17.99
CA ASP A 194 18.02 19.82 16.97
C ASP A 194 16.97 20.95 16.86
N LYS A 195 16.42 21.15 15.68
CA LYS A 195 15.30 22.08 15.47
C LYS A 195 13.95 21.46 15.82
N TYR A 196 13.89 20.16 16.09
CA TYR A 196 12.68 19.44 16.42
C TYR A 196 12.61 19.05 17.91
N LEU A 197 11.39 18.78 18.38
CA LEU A 197 11.09 18.14 19.67
C LEU A 197 10.14 16.95 19.45
N MET A 198 9.96 16.13 20.48
CA MET A 198 9.13 14.92 20.42
C MET A 198 7.78 15.17 21.09
N VAL A 199 6.70 14.82 20.39
CA VAL A 199 5.31 14.91 20.88
C VAL A 199 4.64 13.55 20.71
N TYR A 200 3.97 13.06 21.74
CA TYR A 200 3.24 11.80 21.68
C TYR A 200 1.80 12.00 21.22
N ASP A 201 1.37 11.27 20.19
CA ASP A 201 0.02 11.39 19.62
C ASP A 201 -1.00 10.38 20.17
N GLY A 202 -0.59 9.52 21.10
CA GLY A 202 -1.40 8.41 21.63
C GLY A 202 -0.96 7.04 21.13
N PHE A 203 -0.27 6.98 19.97
CA PHE A 203 0.25 5.77 19.36
C PHE A 203 1.77 5.80 19.20
N ASN A 204 2.31 6.92 18.69
CA ASN A 204 3.71 7.08 18.34
C ASN A 204 4.24 8.45 18.80
N TRP A 205 5.57 8.51 18.96
CA TRP A 205 6.28 9.77 19.12
C TRP A 205 6.58 10.39 17.76
N ASN A 206 6.10 11.62 17.56
CA ASN A 206 6.26 12.39 16.34
C ASN A 206 7.19 13.59 16.55
N LEU A 207 7.92 13.96 15.50
CA LEU A 207 8.75 15.17 15.49
C LEU A 207 7.89 16.39 15.19
N ALA A 208 7.97 17.41 16.04
CA ALA A 208 7.37 18.73 15.84
C ALA A 208 8.44 19.82 15.84
N ASN A 209 8.19 20.95 15.18
CA ASN A 209 9.11 22.09 15.21
C ASN A 209 9.21 22.61 16.65
N LYS A 210 10.44 22.67 17.17
CA LYS A 210 10.70 23.08 18.55
C LYS A 210 10.25 24.50 18.85
N ARG A 211 10.46 25.44 17.91
CA ARG A 211 10.09 26.85 18.13
C ARG A 211 8.57 26.99 18.17
N ASP A 212 7.93 26.52 17.10
CA ASP A 212 6.49 26.68 16.90
C ASP A 212 5.68 25.97 18.01
N GLU A 213 6.08 24.75 18.39
CA GLU A 213 5.34 24.00 19.41
C GLU A 213 5.56 24.59 20.82
N ILE A 214 6.74 25.16 21.11
CA ILE A 214 6.97 25.86 22.38
C ILE A 214 6.13 27.14 22.44
N ASP A 215 6.10 27.92 21.37
CA ASP A 215 5.32 29.16 21.31
C ASP A 215 3.82 28.85 21.49
N LYS A 216 3.32 27.85 20.76
CA LYS A 216 1.95 27.35 20.89
C LYS A 216 1.63 26.83 22.30
N LEU A 217 2.50 26.00 22.88
CA LEU A 217 2.33 25.47 24.24
C LEU A 217 2.25 26.62 25.26
N TYR A 218 3.06 27.65 25.08
CA TYR A 218 3.07 28.81 25.96
C TYR A 218 1.76 29.60 25.86
N GLU A 219 1.30 29.89 24.65
CA GLU A 219 0.04 30.60 24.38
C GLU A 219 -1.17 29.83 24.94
N GLU A 220 -1.27 28.53 24.69
CA GLU A 220 -2.37 27.70 25.21
C GLU A 220 -2.46 27.74 26.74
N LYS A 221 -1.32 27.66 27.43
CA LYS A 221 -1.28 27.65 28.90
C LYS A 221 -1.45 29.05 29.50
N GLU A 222 -1.14 30.10 28.75
CA GLU A 222 -1.45 31.47 29.12
C GLU A 222 -2.96 31.74 29.08
N VAL A 223 -3.66 31.32 28.03
CA VAL A 223 -5.14 31.39 27.94
C VAL A 223 -5.78 30.63 29.09
N MET A 224 -5.26 29.45 29.41
CA MET A 224 -5.74 28.65 30.56
C MET A 224 -5.61 29.40 31.90
N LEU A 225 -4.54 30.17 32.09
CA LEU A 225 -4.38 31.01 33.28
C LEU A 225 -5.36 32.19 33.29
N GLU A 226 -5.59 32.80 32.13
CA GLU A 226 -6.53 33.91 31.96
C GLU A 226 -7.97 33.50 32.27
N GLU A 227 -8.44 32.36 31.72
CA GLU A 227 -9.77 31.81 32.01
C GLU A 227 -9.95 31.50 33.50
N TRP A 228 -8.91 30.96 34.15
CA TRP A 228 -8.95 30.69 35.58
C TRP A 228 -8.98 31.98 36.41
N LEU A 229 -8.27 33.02 35.95
CA LEU A 229 -8.20 34.32 36.62
C LEU A 229 -9.55 35.01 36.67
N ASP A 230 -10.40 34.86 35.66
CA ASP A 230 -11.76 35.41 35.66
C ASP A 230 -12.59 34.94 36.85
N THR A 231 -12.32 33.73 37.33
CA THR A 231 -12.99 33.13 38.50
C THR A 231 -12.27 33.43 39.83
N SER A 232 -11.12 34.11 39.80
CA SER A 232 -10.21 34.32 40.93
C SER A 232 -10.33 35.71 41.58
N SER A 233 -9.65 35.90 42.72
CA SER A 233 -9.62 37.17 43.46
C SER A 233 -8.76 38.25 42.79
N THR A 234 -9.07 39.51 43.08
CA THR A 234 -8.42 40.71 42.51
C THR A 234 -6.91 40.78 42.76
N GLU A 235 -6.42 40.34 43.92
CA GLU A 235 -4.97 40.39 44.24
C GLU A 235 -4.10 39.52 43.32
N ILE A 236 -4.66 38.42 42.81
CA ILE A 236 -3.94 37.51 41.91
C ILE A 236 -3.92 38.09 40.49
N LYS A 237 -4.98 38.81 40.11
CA LYS A 237 -5.09 39.52 38.82
C LYS A 237 -3.99 40.57 38.68
N ASP A 238 -3.67 41.33 39.72
CA ASP A 238 -2.61 42.35 39.67
C ASP A 238 -1.23 41.75 39.33
N LYS A 239 -0.94 40.55 39.83
CA LYS A 239 0.32 39.85 39.52
C LYS A 239 0.35 39.35 38.09
N PHE A 240 -0.79 38.93 37.55
CA PHE A 240 -0.89 38.52 36.17
C PHE A 240 -0.82 39.70 35.20
N ILE A 241 -1.43 40.84 35.54
CA ILE A 241 -1.28 42.10 34.79
C ILE A 241 0.20 42.51 34.75
N LYS A 242 0.93 42.37 35.88
CA LYS A 242 2.37 42.61 35.90
C LYS A 242 3.13 41.68 34.96
N TYR A 243 2.73 40.41 34.85
CA TYR A 243 3.28 39.49 33.86
C TYR A 243 3.00 39.96 32.42
N LEU A 244 1.76 40.37 32.10
CA LEU A 244 1.39 40.87 30.77
C LEU A 244 2.20 42.12 30.39
N ASN A 245 2.38 43.06 31.31
CA ASN A 245 3.18 44.26 31.08
C ASN A 245 4.67 43.93 30.84
N ASN A 246 5.20 42.91 31.54
CA ASN A 246 6.57 42.45 31.35
C ASN A 246 6.74 41.62 30.06
N LYS A 247 5.66 41.07 29.51
CA LYS A 247 5.69 40.30 28.25
C LYS A 247 5.91 41.20 27.03
N GLU A 248 5.59 42.49 27.13
CA GLU A 248 5.95 43.46 26.08
C GLU A 248 7.47 43.59 25.90
N ASP A 249 8.25 43.20 26.91
CA ASP A 249 9.70 43.03 26.83
C ASP A 249 10.06 41.63 26.29
N ASP A 250 10.34 41.56 24.99
CA ASP A 250 10.64 40.31 24.27
C ASP A 250 11.88 39.58 24.84
N ASP A 251 12.84 40.32 25.42
CA ASP A 251 14.05 39.74 26.03
C ASP A 251 13.71 38.84 27.23
N THR A 252 12.87 39.33 28.14
CA THR A 252 12.41 38.55 29.30
C THR A 252 11.68 37.27 28.87
N LEU A 253 10.78 37.38 27.88
CA LEU A 253 10.03 36.23 27.38
C LEU A 253 10.95 35.19 26.71
N ASN A 254 11.92 35.65 25.93
CA ASN A 254 12.88 34.76 25.27
C ASN A 254 13.76 34.01 26.28
N MET A 255 14.21 34.68 27.35
CA MET A 255 14.92 34.01 28.45
C MET A 255 14.08 32.91 29.12
N ILE A 256 12.79 33.16 29.36
CA ILE A 256 11.90 32.16 29.96
C ILE A 256 11.64 30.99 29.02
N LYS A 257 11.53 31.24 27.72
CA LYS A 257 11.44 30.18 26.69
C LYS A 257 12.72 29.35 26.63
N ASP A 258 13.89 29.96 26.84
CA ASP A 258 15.15 29.21 26.98
C ASP A 258 15.18 28.33 28.22
N ASP A 259 14.71 28.84 29.36
CA ASP A 259 14.54 28.05 30.58
C ASP A 259 13.56 26.88 30.39
N LEU A 260 12.46 27.10 29.64
CA LEU A 260 11.53 26.05 29.25
C LEU A 260 12.25 24.97 28.43
N ARG A 261 13.05 25.35 27.43
CA ARG A 261 13.82 24.39 26.61
C ARG A 261 14.75 23.56 27.48
N LEU A 262 15.48 24.20 28.41
CA LEU A 262 16.37 23.51 29.34
C LEU A 262 15.59 22.54 30.25
N MET A 263 14.43 22.97 30.77
CA MET A 263 13.57 22.14 31.60
C MET A 263 13.06 20.91 30.83
N MET A 264 12.54 21.09 29.61
CA MET A 264 12.04 19.99 28.77
C MET A 264 13.14 18.98 28.39
N TYR A 265 14.39 19.44 28.28
CA TYR A 265 15.53 18.57 28.01
C TYR A 265 16.01 17.83 29.27
N ASN A 266 16.10 18.53 30.40
CA ASN A 266 16.60 17.97 31.66
C ASN A 266 15.59 17.03 32.33
N LYS A 267 14.30 17.32 32.17
CA LYS A 267 13.20 16.53 32.75
C LYS A 267 12.61 15.49 31.80
N LYS A 268 13.22 15.26 30.63
CA LYS A 268 12.92 14.04 29.87
C LYS A 268 13.14 12.85 30.80
N GLN A 269 12.22 11.88 30.83
CA GLN A 269 12.32 10.74 31.75
C GLN A 269 13.76 10.20 31.77
N ASN A 270 14.40 10.39 32.92
CA ASN A 270 15.81 10.12 33.09
C ASN A 270 15.95 8.64 33.46
N ASP A 271 15.73 7.74 32.50
CA ASP A 271 16.21 6.35 32.57
C ASP A 271 17.74 6.26 32.41
N ARG A 272 18.45 7.38 32.53
CA ARG A 272 19.89 7.42 32.72
C ARG A 272 20.19 7.70 34.18
N TYR A 273 19.99 6.69 35.03
CA TYR A 273 20.84 6.57 36.20
C TYR A 273 22.28 6.51 35.70
N GLU A 274 23.00 7.60 35.92
CA GLU A 274 24.44 7.67 35.69
C GLU A 274 25.08 6.51 36.45
N ILE A 275 25.66 5.57 35.69
CA ILE A 275 26.66 4.65 36.20
C ILE A 275 27.84 5.52 36.62
N LYS A 276 27.88 5.92 37.90
CA LYS A 276 29.12 6.35 38.51
C LYS A 276 29.87 5.07 38.91
N LEU A 277 30.95 4.89 38.16
CA LEU A 277 32.00 3.86 38.15
C LEU A 277 32.21 3.12 39.47
#